data_AF-A0A2X2K0E0-F1
#
_entry.id   AF-A0A2X2K0E0-F1
#
_cell.length_a   1.000
_cell.length_b   1.000
_cell.length_c   1.000
_cell.angle_alpha   90.00
_cell.angle_beta   90.00
_cell.angle_gamma   90.00
#
_symmetry.space_group_name_H-M   'P 1'
#
loop_
_entity.id
_entity.type
_entity.pdbx_description
1 polymer ?
#
loop_
_entity_poly.entity_id
_entity_poly.type
_entity_poly.pdbx_seq_one_letter_code
_entity_poly.pdbx_strand_id
1 'polypeptide(L)'
;MPLKPGYLCRKVSGGLSSVAVRMPSHSVGRQLLQIINEPLAAPSANLSGRPSPTTFNHVYQDLNGRIDGIVQAEQSEEGLESTVLDCTSFPYKIARPGSITAAMITEILPNSIAHADYNDTEQPIAPGMKYKHYSPNTPLTIITDIESKIGNDGKDWSSIAFIVPSNKVAFIPSEAQFIQLCQDDNDVKQASHNLYDVLHSLDENENISAAYIYGFELNDNTEAIMNRMLKAAGNHIIKGCEL
;
A
#
# COMPACT_ATOMS: atom_id res chain seq x y z
N MET A 1 5.38 12.06 -17.22
CA MET A 1 6.03 12.70 -18.38
C MET A 1 5.08 13.69 -19.04
N PRO A 2 5.55 14.69 -19.80
CA PRO A 2 4.68 15.60 -20.56
C PRO A 2 3.74 14.85 -21.51
N LEU A 3 2.47 15.23 -21.55
CA LEU A 3 1.45 14.64 -22.42
C LEU A 3 1.45 15.34 -23.79
N LYS A 4 1.52 14.56 -24.86
CA LYS A 4 1.32 15.08 -26.22
C LYS A 4 -0.16 15.39 -26.46
N PRO A 5 -0.55 16.63 -26.81
CA PRO A 5 -1.94 16.98 -27.07
C PRO A 5 -2.57 16.16 -28.20
N GLY A 6 -3.85 15.80 -28.06
CA GLY A 6 -4.63 15.12 -29.10
C GLY A 6 -4.53 13.59 -29.13
N TYR A 7 -3.73 12.96 -28.26
CA TYR A 7 -3.52 11.50 -28.27
C TYR A 7 -4.32 10.74 -27.22
N LEU A 8 -4.60 11.35 -26.06
CA LEU A 8 -5.37 10.73 -24.98
C LEU A 8 -6.55 11.64 -24.60
N CYS A 9 -7.67 11.02 -24.20
CA CYS A 9 -8.81 11.79 -23.73
C CYS A 9 -8.52 12.43 -22.36
N ARG A 10 -9.15 13.58 -22.06
CA ARG A 10 -8.90 14.32 -20.81
C ARG A 10 -9.20 13.52 -19.54
N LYS A 11 -10.08 12.52 -19.62
CA LYS A 11 -10.41 11.63 -18.49
C LYS A 11 -9.20 10.81 -18.04
N VAL A 12 -8.31 10.43 -18.96
CA VAL A 12 -7.10 9.65 -18.64
C VAL A 12 -6.08 10.50 -17.88
N SER A 13 -5.91 11.77 -18.25
CA SER A 13 -4.95 12.66 -17.59
C SER A 13 -5.50 13.39 -16.36
N GLY A 14 -6.79 13.22 -16.04
CA GLY A 14 -7.46 14.05 -15.03
C GLY A 14 -7.45 15.54 -15.38
N GLY A 15 -7.33 15.88 -16.67
CA GLY A 15 -7.17 17.26 -17.15
C GLY A 15 -5.75 17.83 -17.03
N LEU A 16 -4.77 17.05 -16.58
CA LEU A 16 -3.37 17.47 -16.48
C LEU A 16 -2.68 17.48 -17.85
N SER A 17 -1.58 18.25 -17.93
CA SER A 17 -0.66 18.33 -19.08
C SER A 17 0.42 17.24 -19.06
N SER A 18 0.33 16.29 -18.14
CA SER A 18 1.24 15.15 -17.99
C SER A 18 0.47 13.83 -17.97
N VAL A 19 1.20 12.74 -18.22
CA VAL A 19 0.68 11.37 -18.17
C VAL A 19 1.67 10.46 -17.46
N ALA A 20 1.14 9.51 -16.68
CA ALA A 20 1.87 8.41 -16.09
C ALA A 20 1.76 7.19 -17.02
N VAL A 21 2.88 6.56 -17.32
CA VAL A 21 2.96 5.38 -18.20
C VAL A 21 3.82 4.33 -17.50
N ARG A 22 3.45 3.06 -17.66
CA ARG A 22 4.23 1.91 -17.20
C ARG A 22 4.08 0.76 -18.18
N MET A 23 5.06 -0.14 -18.18
CA MET A 23 4.96 -1.43 -18.85
C MET A 23 4.92 -2.52 -17.78
N PRO A 24 3.81 -3.27 -17.61
CA PRO A 24 3.74 -4.31 -16.59
C PRO A 24 4.79 -5.40 -16.84
N SER A 25 5.39 -5.91 -15.77
CA SER A 25 6.31 -7.05 -15.80
C SER A 25 5.56 -8.38 -15.99
N HIS A 26 4.34 -8.49 -15.44
CA HIS A 26 3.55 -9.71 -15.43
C HIS A 26 3.14 -10.18 -16.83
N SER A 27 3.33 -11.47 -17.11
CA SER A 27 3.09 -12.08 -18.44
C SER A 27 1.64 -11.93 -18.91
N VAL A 28 0.66 -12.16 -18.04
CA VAL A 28 -0.77 -11.96 -18.35
C VAL A 28 -1.05 -10.51 -18.76
N GLY A 29 -0.51 -9.53 -18.03
CA GLY A 29 -0.67 -8.11 -18.36
C GLY A 29 -0.07 -7.76 -19.73
N ARG A 30 1.09 -8.34 -20.07
CA ARG A 30 1.72 -8.17 -21.39
C ARG A 30 0.91 -8.82 -22.51
N GLN A 31 0.39 -10.02 -22.29
CA GLN A 31 -0.47 -10.70 -23.27
C GLN A 31 -1.77 -9.91 -23.52
N LEU A 32 -2.40 -9.39 -22.46
CA LEU A 32 -3.57 -8.52 -22.61
C LEU A 32 -3.26 -7.28 -23.45
N LEU A 33 -2.13 -6.60 -23.19
CA LEU A 33 -1.71 -5.45 -23.99
C LEU A 33 -1.46 -5.82 -25.46
N GLN A 34 -0.93 -7.02 -25.74
CA GLN A 34 -0.74 -7.52 -27.11
C GLN A 34 -2.07 -7.79 -27.82
N ILE A 35 -3.04 -8.35 -27.11
CA ILE A 35 -4.38 -8.63 -27.66
C ILE A 35 -5.14 -7.34 -27.93
N ILE A 36 -5.11 -6.40 -26.98
CA ILE A 36 -5.78 -5.10 -27.09
C ILE A 36 -5.16 -4.25 -28.20
N ASN A 37 -3.84 -4.33 -28.38
CA ASN A 37 -3.08 -3.59 -29.38
C ASN A 37 -3.28 -2.05 -29.30
N GLU A 38 -3.60 -1.55 -28.10
CA GLU A 38 -3.79 -0.14 -27.76
C GLU A 38 -3.29 0.14 -26.33
N PRO A 39 -2.97 1.40 -25.96
CA PRO A 39 -2.67 1.75 -24.58
C PRO A 39 -3.87 1.52 -23.65
N LEU A 40 -3.66 0.81 -22.54
CA LEU A 40 -4.69 0.54 -21.56
C LEU A 40 -4.57 1.49 -20.35
N ALA A 41 -5.59 2.32 -20.14
CA ALA A 41 -5.73 3.08 -18.89
C ALA A 41 -6.33 2.17 -17.80
N ALA A 42 -5.55 1.86 -16.76
CA ALA A 42 -5.95 0.94 -15.71
C ALA A 42 -5.55 1.46 -14.32
N PRO A 43 -6.49 2.04 -13.54
CA PRO A 43 -6.30 2.23 -12.10
C PRO A 43 -6.35 0.87 -11.35
N SER A 44 -6.25 0.90 -10.03
CA SER A 44 -6.48 -0.30 -9.20
C SER A 44 -7.94 -0.77 -9.33
N ALA A 45 -8.15 -2.09 -9.36
CA ALA A 45 -9.44 -2.72 -9.66
C ALA A 45 -10.31 -2.91 -8.39
N ASN A 46 -10.49 -1.86 -7.61
CA ASN A 46 -11.27 -1.83 -6.38
C ASN A 46 -12.31 -0.70 -6.41
N LEU A 47 -13.30 -0.78 -5.52
CA LEU A 47 -14.16 0.37 -5.25
C LEU A 47 -13.32 1.50 -4.62
N SER A 48 -13.59 2.74 -5.02
CA SER A 48 -12.82 3.89 -4.57
C SER A 48 -12.77 3.99 -3.04
N GLY A 49 -11.56 4.04 -2.49
CA GLY A 49 -11.30 4.14 -1.05
C GLY A 49 -10.93 2.82 -0.38
N ARG A 50 -11.45 1.68 -0.89
CA ARG A 50 -11.15 0.34 -0.36
C ARG A 50 -9.67 -0.05 -0.56
N PRO A 51 -9.15 -1.04 0.18
CA PRO A 51 -7.82 -1.59 -0.07
C PRO A 51 -7.67 -2.04 -1.53
N SER A 52 -6.48 -1.84 -2.11
CA SER A 52 -6.23 -2.25 -3.50
C SER A 52 -6.31 -3.78 -3.62
N PRO A 53 -6.71 -4.32 -4.79
CA PRO A 53 -6.81 -5.76 -4.96
C PRO A 53 -5.44 -6.35 -5.32
N THR A 54 -5.10 -7.47 -4.72
CA THR A 54 -3.89 -8.27 -5.01
C THR A 54 -4.24 -9.67 -5.49
N THR A 55 -5.47 -10.13 -5.21
CA THR A 55 -6.00 -11.45 -5.61
C THR A 55 -7.24 -11.28 -6.49
N PHE A 56 -7.62 -12.37 -7.18
CA PHE A 56 -8.88 -12.44 -7.93
C PHE A 56 -10.09 -12.18 -7.04
N ASN A 57 -10.10 -12.75 -5.82
CA ASN A 57 -11.23 -12.63 -4.90
C ASN A 57 -11.48 -11.17 -4.48
N HIS A 58 -10.43 -10.39 -4.25
CA HIS A 58 -10.59 -8.96 -3.92
C HIS A 58 -11.32 -8.22 -5.05
N VAL A 59 -10.94 -8.46 -6.31
CA VAL A 59 -11.62 -7.86 -7.47
C VAL A 59 -13.06 -8.36 -7.60
N TYR A 60 -13.27 -9.66 -7.39
CA TYR A 60 -14.58 -10.27 -7.49
C TYR A 60 -15.56 -9.69 -6.46
N GLN A 61 -15.16 -9.57 -5.20
CA GLN A 61 -16.00 -9.00 -4.15
C GLN A 61 -16.38 -7.54 -4.42
N ASP A 62 -15.43 -6.73 -4.89
CA ASP A 62 -15.64 -5.31 -5.13
C ASP A 62 -16.44 -5.03 -6.41
N LEU A 63 -16.15 -5.75 -7.50
CA LEU A 63 -16.54 -5.37 -8.86
C LEU A 63 -17.43 -6.39 -9.60
N ASN A 64 -17.68 -7.59 -9.06
CA ASN A 64 -18.55 -8.56 -9.72
C ASN A 64 -19.95 -7.97 -10.02
N GLY A 65 -20.44 -8.18 -11.24
CA GLY A 65 -21.68 -7.59 -11.73
C GLY A 65 -21.60 -6.10 -12.09
N ARG A 66 -20.44 -5.45 -11.97
CA ARG A 66 -20.22 -4.03 -12.33
C ARG A 66 -19.30 -3.82 -13.54
N ILE A 67 -18.60 -4.87 -13.97
CA ILE A 67 -17.63 -4.84 -15.07
C ILE A 67 -17.85 -6.04 -16.01
N ASP A 68 -17.40 -5.93 -17.25
CA ASP A 68 -17.64 -6.92 -18.30
C ASP A 68 -16.90 -8.25 -18.08
N GLY A 69 -15.81 -8.25 -17.30
CA GLY A 69 -15.05 -9.46 -17.02
C GLY A 69 -13.89 -9.26 -16.05
N ILE A 70 -13.42 -10.37 -15.50
CA ILE A 70 -12.26 -10.43 -14.61
C ILE A 70 -11.31 -11.49 -15.16
N VAL A 71 -10.03 -11.13 -15.30
CA VAL A 71 -8.98 -12.08 -15.67
C VAL A 71 -8.38 -12.62 -14.38
N GLN A 72 -8.56 -13.91 -14.13
CA GLN A 72 -7.96 -14.59 -12.99
C GLN A 72 -6.49 -14.92 -13.27
N ALA A 73 -5.63 -14.56 -12.33
CA ALA A 73 -4.22 -14.90 -12.31
C ALA A 73 -3.79 -15.13 -10.86
N GLU A 74 -2.54 -15.54 -10.66
CA GLU A 74 -1.91 -15.61 -9.35
C GLU A 74 -1.89 -14.24 -8.65
N GLN A 75 -1.69 -14.26 -7.34
CA GLN A 75 -1.55 -13.04 -6.55
C GLN A 75 -0.40 -12.16 -7.07
N SER A 76 -0.57 -10.84 -6.97
CA SER A 76 0.49 -9.89 -7.34
C SER A 76 1.76 -10.11 -6.51
N GLU A 77 2.90 -10.30 -7.18
CA GLU A 77 4.17 -10.59 -6.51
C GLU A 77 4.62 -9.47 -5.55
N GLU A 78 4.54 -8.21 -6.00
CA GLU A 78 5.02 -7.05 -5.24
C GLU A 78 4.05 -6.58 -4.13
N GLY A 79 2.76 -6.95 -4.22
CA GLY A 79 1.71 -6.56 -3.26
C GLY A 79 1.32 -5.08 -3.22
N LEU A 80 2.20 -4.17 -3.66
CA LEU A 80 1.95 -2.72 -3.68
C LEU A 80 1.91 -2.16 -5.11
N GLU A 81 1.35 -0.95 -5.26
CA GLU A 81 1.38 -0.26 -6.55
C GLU A 81 2.78 0.23 -6.91
N SER A 82 3.01 0.39 -8.21
CA SER A 82 4.29 0.83 -8.78
C SER A 82 4.77 2.18 -8.25
N THR A 83 6.08 2.32 -8.14
CA THR A 83 6.75 3.62 -8.01
C THR A 83 6.33 4.54 -9.16
N VAL A 84 6.08 5.81 -8.85
CA VAL A 84 5.78 6.84 -9.85
C VAL A 84 6.88 7.88 -9.79
N LEU A 85 7.69 7.94 -10.85
CA LEU A 85 8.72 8.96 -11.04
C LEU A 85 8.14 10.12 -11.86
N ASP A 86 8.15 11.32 -11.31
CA ASP A 86 7.84 12.54 -12.04
C ASP A 86 9.05 13.01 -12.85
N CYS A 87 8.99 12.77 -14.15
CA CYS A 87 10.00 13.19 -15.12
C CYS A 87 9.64 14.52 -15.83
N THR A 88 8.78 15.36 -15.24
CA THR A 88 8.44 16.68 -15.83
C THR A 88 9.45 17.79 -15.46
N SER A 89 10.28 17.57 -14.44
CA SER A 89 11.37 18.44 -14.02
C SER A 89 12.62 17.63 -13.67
N PHE A 90 13.78 18.29 -13.62
CA PHE A 90 15.04 17.69 -13.13
C PHE A 90 15.58 18.50 -11.94
N PRO A 91 16.08 17.88 -10.84
CA PRO A 91 16.09 16.44 -10.59
C PRO A 91 14.68 15.84 -10.50
N TYR A 92 14.57 14.56 -10.84
CA TYR A 92 13.31 13.82 -10.82
C TYR A 92 12.80 13.66 -9.40
N LYS A 93 11.47 13.57 -9.25
CA LYS A 93 10.83 13.40 -7.94
C LYS A 93 10.04 12.10 -7.91
N ILE A 94 10.16 11.34 -6.83
CA ILE A 94 9.29 10.19 -6.60
C ILE A 94 7.94 10.74 -6.12
N ALA A 95 6.94 10.74 -7.01
CA ALA A 95 5.58 11.19 -6.71
C ALA A 95 4.79 10.13 -5.91
N ARG A 96 5.17 8.86 -6.03
CA ARG A 96 4.64 7.77 -5.20
C ARG A 96 5.70 6.69 -5.01
N PRO A 97 6.05 6.32 -3.78
CA PRO A 97 6.97 5.21 -3.52
C PRO A 97 6.32 3.86 -3.81
N GLY A 98 7.14 2.90 -4.22
CA GLY A 98 6.80 1.53 -4.59
C GLY A 98 8.06 0.66 -4.61
N SER A 99 8.04 -0.48 -5.31
CA SER A 99 9.14 -1.45 -5.30
C SER A 99 10.45 -0.98 -5.95
N ILE A 100 10.42 0.06 -6.78
CA ILE A 100 11.62 0.69 -7.32
C ILE A 100 11.99 1.86 -6.41
N THR A 101 13.09 1.74 -5.66
CA THR A 101 13.52 2.73 -4.67
C THR A 101 14.35 3.86 -5.28
N ALA A 102 14.52 4.96 -4.54
CA ALA A 102 15.42 6.05 -4.92
C ALA A 102 16.87 5.57 -5.12
N ALA A 103 17.33 4.66 -4.25
CA ALA A 103 18.65 4.05 -4.34
C ALA A 103 18.84 3.28 -5.66
N MET A 104 17.86 2.43 -6.04
CA MET A 104 17.90 1.67 -7.30
C MET A 104 17.92 2.59 -8.52
N ILE A 105 17.18 3.70 -8.50
CA ILE A 105 17.21 4.68 -9.60
C ILE A 105 18.57 5.39 -9.65
N THR A 106 19.10 5.78 -8.49
CA THR A 106 20.37 6.52 -8.37
C THR A 106 21.58 5.67 -8.77
N GLU A 107 21.53 4.35 -8.55
CA GLU A 107 22.55 3.41 -9.03
C GLU A 107 22.71 3.46 -10.56
N ILE A 108 21.60 3.60 -11.28
CA ILE A 108 21.59 3.67 -12.75
C ILE A 108 21.80 5.11 -13.24
N LEU A 109 21.21 6.08 -12.55
CA LEU A 109 21.22 7.51 -12.87
C LEU A 109 21.67 8.33 -11.66
N PRO A 110 23.00 8.49 -11.45
CA PRO A 110 23.52 9.24 -10.30
C PRO A 110 23.01 10.69 -10.26
N ASN A 111 22.72 11.21 -9.05
CA ASN A 111 22.23 12.57 -8.81
C ASN A 111 20.92 12.94 -9.55
N SER A 112 20.12 11.93 -9.93
CA SER A 112 18.89 12.15 -10.71
C SER A 112 17.63 12.31 -9.88
N ILE A 113 17.65 11.91 -8.60
CA ILE A 113 16.50 11.96 -7.70
C ILE A 113 16.68 13.09 -6.70
N ALA A 114 15.64 13.91 -6.54
CA ALA A 114 15.58 14.88 -5.45
C ALA A 114 15.53 14.10 -4.12
N HIS A 115 16.46 14.38 -3.22
CA HIS A 115 16.53 13.71 -1.93
C HIS A 115 15.24 13.95 -1.12
N ALA A 116 14.63 12.86 -0.65
CA ALA A 116 13.68 12.91 0.43
C ALA A 116 14.47 12.98 1.76
N ASP A 117 14.13 13.92 2.63
CA ASP A 117 14.68 13.96 3.98
C ASP A 117 13.71 13.22 4.92
N TYR A 118 14.03 11.99 5.28
CA TYR A 118 13.20 11.19 6.18
C TYR A 118 13.23 11.68 7.64
N ASN A 119 14.16 12.59 7.99
CA ASN A 119 14.18 13.25 9.29
C ASN A 119 13.30 14.50 9.33
N ASP A 120 12.84 14.98 8.17
CA ASP A 120 11.94 16.12 8.07
C ASP A 120 10.49 15.68 8.37
N THR A 121 10.11 15.74 9.65
CA THR A 121 8.76 15.42 10.11
C THR A 121 7.68 16.37 9.59
N GLU A 122 8.05 17.51 8.99
CA GLU A 122 7.08 18.45 8.41
C GLU A 122 6.64 18.04 6.99
N GLN A 123 7.41 17.18 6.31
CA GLN A 123 7.00 16.64 5.02
C GLN A 123 6.11 15.41 5.20
N PRO A 124 4.85 15.45 4.73
CA PRO A 124 3.97 14.30 4.85
C PRO A 124 4.50 13.17 3.96
N ILE A 125 4.77 12.02 4.59
CA ILE A 125 5.19 10.76 3.96
C ILE A 125 4.23 10.35 2.83
N ALA A 126 2.99 10.83 2.86
CA ALA A 126 1.96 10.61 1.86
C ALA A 126 1.22 11.93 1.53
N PRO A 127 1.21 12.39 0.27
CA PRO A 127 0.37 13.52 -0.15
C PRO A 127 -1.11 13.10 -0.30
N GLY A 128 -2.05 14.04 -0.11
CA GLY A 128 -3.49 13.81 -0.36
C GLY A 128 -4.28 13.21 0.81
N MET A 129 -3.82 13.39 2.04
CA MET A 129 -4.33 12.74 3.28
C MET A 129 -5.70 13.22 3.78
N LYS A 130 -6.41 14.07 3.02
CA LYS A 130 -7.74 14.56 3.43
C LYS A 130 -8.80 13.45 3.37
N TYR A 131 -8.54 12.38 2.62
CA TYR A 131 -9.42 11.21 2.50
C TYR A 131 -8.63 9.94 2.83
N LYS A 132 -9.23 9.05 3.63
CA LYS A 132 -8.71 7.69 3.85
C LYS A 132 -8.63 6.98 2.50
N HIS A 133 -7.47 6.41 2.20
CA HIS A 133 -7.20 5.68 0.97
C HIS A 133 -6.59 4.34 1.32
N TYR A 134 -7.01 3.28 0.63
CA TYR A 134 -6.65 1.89 0.95
C TYR A 134 -7.15 1.43 2.32
N SER A 135 -8.18 2.09 2.85
CA SER A 135 -8.62 1.90 4.22
C SER A 135 -9.68 0.81 4.27
N PRO A 136 -9.53 -0.20 5.14
CA PRO A 136 -10.64 -1.08 5.48
C PRO A 136 -11.76 -0.25 6.15
N ASN A 137 -12.98 -0.81 6.17
CA ASN A 137 -14.05 -0.26 6.99
C ASN A 137 -13.74 -0.40 8.48
N THR A 138 -13.13 -1.52 8.86
CA THR A 138 -12.65 -1.79 10.22
C THR A 138 -11.62 -0.72 10.64
N PRO A 139 -11.79 -0.03 11.78
CA PRO A 139 -10.84 0.97 12.27
C PRO A 139 -9.42 0.40 12.38
N LEU A 140 -8.46 1.09 11.77
CA LEU A 140 -7.05 0.68 11.70
C LEU A 140 -6.16 1.74 12.36
N THR A 141 -5.26 1.30 13.24
CA THR A 141 -4.22 2.14 13.88
C THR A 141 -2.85 1.52 13.64
N ILE A 142 -1.85 2.31 13.28
CA ILE A 142 -0.46 1.86 13.21
C ILE A 142 0.13 1.83 14.61
N ILE A 143 0.79 0.73 14.97
CA ILE A 143 1.50 0.56 16.24
C ILE A 143 2.99 0.42 15.98
N THR A 144 3.82 1.24 16.64
CA THR A 144 5.29 1.18 16.59
C THR A 144 5.88 0.80 17.94
N ASP A 145 7.19 0.59 18.04
CA ASP A 145 7.92 0.40 19.30
C ASP A 145 7.37 -0.76 20.18
N ILE A 146 7.03 -1.91 19.57
CA ILE A 146 6.59 -3.11 20.30
C ILE A 146 7.82 -3.87 20.84
N GLU A 147 8.29 -3.42 22.00
CA GLU A 147 9.50 -3.95 22.68
C GLU A 147 9.18 -4.72 23.98
N SER A 148 7.93 -4.67 24.43
CA SER A 148 7.47 -5.35 25.64
C SER A 148 6.01 -5.76 25.48
N LYS A 149 5.53 -6.58 26.43
CA LYS A 149 4.15 -7.08 26.39
C LYS A 149 3.17 -5.92 26.53
N ILE A 150 2.28 -5.77 25.54
CA ILE A 150 1.19 -4.80 25.53
C ILE A 150 0.23 -5.10 26.68
N GLY A 151 -0.13 -4.04 27.41
CA GLY A 151 -0.70 -4.11 28.75
C GLY A 151 -2.04 -4.83 28.85
N ASN A 152 -2.34 -5.25 30.08
CA ASN A 152 -3.57 -5.91 30.48
C ASN A 152 -4.37 -5.01 31.44
N ASP A 153 -4.50 -3.72 31.09
CA ASP A 153 -5.13 -2.65 31.89
C ASP A 153 -6.66 -2.83 32.05
N GLY A 154 -7.16 -4.06 31.99
CA GLY A 154 -8.58 -4.39 31.98
C GLY A 154 -9.29 -4.11 30.66
N LYS A 155 -8.54 -3.82 29.58
CA LYS A 155 -9.08 -3.74 28.21
C LYS A 155 -9.47 -5.14 27.72
N ASP A 156 -10.62 -5.23 27.06
CA ASP A 156 -11.04 -6.44 26.36
C ASP A 156 -10.47 -6.44 24.94
N TRP A 157 -9.59 -7.40 24.66
CA TRP A 157 -8.92 -7.55 23.38
C TRP A 157 -9.59 -8.57 22.45
N SER A 158 -10.65 -9.27 22.89
CA SER A 158 -11.25 -10.40 22.16
C SER A 158 -11.79 -10.06 20.76
N SER A 159 -12.20 -8.81 20.57
CA SER A 159 -12.66 -8.26 19.28
C SER A 159 -11.60 -7.44 18.53
N ILE A 160 -10.35 -7.47 18.99
CA ILE A 160 -9.26 -6.66 18.43
C ILE A 160 -8.29 -7.55 17.66
N ALA A 161 -7.92 -7.12 16.47
CA ALA A 161 -6.88 -7.79 15.69
C ALA A 161 -5.52 -7.09 15.84
N PHE A 162 -4.46 -7.88 15.98
CA PHE A 162 -3.07 -7.42 15.87
C PHE A 162 -2.46 -8.03 14.62
N ILE A 163 -2.20 -7.16 13.63
CA ILE A 163 -1.52 -7.48 12.38
C ILE A 163 -0.03 -7.19 12.57
N VAL A 164 0.73 -8.19 13.00
CA VAL A 164 2.13 -8.01 13.41
C VAL A 164 3.06 -9.06 12.79
N PRO A 165 4.39 -8.81 12.76
CA PRO A 165 5.36 -9.84 12.45
C PRO A 165 5.29 -11.03 13.42
N SER A 166 5.62 -12.23 12.93
CA SER A 166 5.53 -13.47 13.72
C SER A 166 6.40 -13.45 14.98
N ASN A 167 7.58 -12.83 14.91
CA ASN A 167 8.47 -12.64 16.06
C ASN A 167 7.93 -11.66 17.12
N LYS A 168 6.86 -10.91 16.84
CA LYS A 168 6.22 -9.99 17.79
C LYS A 168 4.98 -10.56 18.50
N VAL A 169 4.55 -11.77 18.15
CA VAL A 169 3.35 -12.42 18.72
C VAL A 169 3.44 -12.58 20.25
N ALA A 170 4.65 -12.77 20.80
CA ALA A 170 4.83 -12.88 22.25
C ALA A 170 4.48 -11.58 23.02
N PHE A 171 4.43 -10.44 22.33
CA PHE A 171 4.17 -9.13 22.93
C PHE A 171 2.71 -8.70 22.86
N ILE A 172 1.87 -9.33 22.03
CA ILE A 172 0.46 -8.95 21.91
C ILE A 172 -0.40 -9.62 22.99
N PRO A 173 -1.58 -9.08 23.32
CA PRO A 173 -2.51 -9.71 24.28
C PRO A 173 -2.98 -11.09 23.80
N SER A 174 -3.06 -12.07 24.70
CA SER A 174 -3.39 -13.46 24.37
C SER A 174 -4.82 -13.66 23.88
N GLU A 175 -5.73 -12.77 24.26
CA GLU A 175 -7.14 -12.80 23.89
C GLU A 175 -7.38 -12.19 22.51
N ALA A 176 -6.40 -11.43 21.99
CA ALA A 176 -6.52 -10.75 20.72
C ALA A 176 -6.38 -11.70 19.53
N GLN A 177 -6.98 -11.33 18.40
CA GLN A 177 -6.82 -12.07 17.16
C GLN A 177 -5.46 -11.73 16.53
N PHE A 178 -4.63 -12.73 16.34
CA PHE A 178 -3.36 -12.56 15.63
C PHE A 178 -3.57 -12.74 14.12
N ILE A 179 -3.07 -11.78 13.34
CA ILE A 179 -2.96 -11.87 11.88
C ILE A 179 -1.48 -11.65 11.52
N GLN A 180 -0.90 -12.59 10.78
CA GLN A 180 0.50 -12.50 10.41
C GLN A 180 0.70 -11.48 9.28
N LEU A 181 1.49 -10.43 9.53
CA LEU A 181 1.90 -9.50 8.47
C LEU A 181 3.09 -10.07 7.68
N CYS A 182 4.12 -10.53 8.39
CA CYS A 182 5.38 -11.04 7.85
C CYS A 182 6.10 -11.94 8.88
N GLN A 183 7.28 -12.47 8.54
CA GLN A 183 8.09 -13.25 9.49
C GLN A 183 8.64 -12.37 10.61
N ASP A 184 9.33 -11.29 10.26
CA ASP A 184 9.99 -10.38 11.18
C ASP A 184 10.02 -8.94 10.65
N ASP A 185 10.52 -8.02 11.48
CA ASP A 185 10.63 -6.57 11.28
C ASP A 185 11.43 -6.19 10.00
N ASN A 186 12.24 -7.09 9.45
CA ASN A 186 13.03 -6.86 8.24
C ASN A 186 12.41 -7.45 6.97
N ASP A 187 11.38 -8.30 7.09
CA ASP A 187 10.69 -8.92 5.96
C ASP A 187 9.61 -8.00 5.35
N VAL A 188 10.08 -6.84 4.90
CA VAL A 188 9.26 -5.80 4.27
C VAL A 188 8.61 -6.30 2.98
N LYS A 189 9.26 -7.23 2.28
CA LYS A 189 8.73 -7.82 1.05
C LYS A 189 7.49 -8.65 1.34
N GLN A 190 7.54 -9.55 2.31
CA GLN A 190 6.35 -10.32 2.70
C GLN A 190 5.27 -9.40 3.28
N ALA A 191 5.64 -8.42 4.09
CA ALA A 191 4.68 -7.45 4.63
C ALA A 191 3.95 -6.69 3.51
N SER A 192 4.68 -6.26 2.48
CA SER A 192 4.13 -5.59 1.29
C SER A 192 3.22 -6.51 0.49
N HIS A 193 3.62 -7.77 0.31
CA HIS A 193 2.84 -8.81 -0.37
C HIS A 193 1.51 -9.09 0.32
N ASN A 194 1.52 -9.13 1.66
CA ASN A 194 0.37 -9.46 2.48
C ASN A 194 -0.52 -8.27 2.84
N LEU A 195 -0.01 -7.03 2.77
CA LEU A 195 -0.68 -5.84 3.31
C LEU A 195 -2.15 -5.73 2.89
N TYR A 196 -2.45 -5.80 1.60
CA TYR A 196 -3.83 -5.62 1.17
C TYR A 196 -4.71 -6.83 1.46
N ASP A 197 -4.15 -8.03 1.47
CA ASP A 197 -4.88 -9.26 1.85
C ASP A 197 -5.33 -9.21 3.31
N VAL A 198 -4.42 -8.84 4.22
CA VAL A 198 -4.79 -8.67 5.64
C VAL A 198 -5.81 -7.56 5.83
N LEU A 199 -5.71 -6.44 5.09
CA LEU A 199 -6.69 -5.35 5.17
C LEU A 199 -8.07 -5.75 4.63
N HIS A 200 -8.15 -6.57 3.57
CA HIS A 200 -9.44 -7.12 3.11
C HIS A 200 -10.03 -8.09 4.15
N SER A 201 -9.21 -8.96 4.74
CA SER A 201 -9.68 -9.92 5.75
C SER A 201 -10.30 -9.27 7.00
N LEU A 202 -9.88 -8.05 7.34
CA LEU A 202 -10.48 -7.28 8.45
C LEU A 202 -11.94 -6.93 8.21
N ASP A 203 -12.33 -6.69 6.95
CA ASP A 203 -13.71 -6.35 6.58
C ASP A 203 -14.58 -7.61 6.41
N GLU A 204 -13.96 -8.79 6.23
CA GLU A 204 -14.65 -10.07 6.08
C GLU A 204 -14.99 -10.73 7.43
N ASN A 205 -14.28 -10.35 8.50
CA ASN A 205 -14.45 -10.93 9.82
C ASN A 205 -15.24 -9.99 10.75
N GLU A 206 -16.54 -10.24 10.89
CA GLU A 206 -17.45 -9.44 11.73
C GLU A 206 -17.10 -9.44 13.23
N ASN A 207 -16.22 -10.36 13.68
CA ASN A 207 -15.78 -10.39 15.08
C ASN A 207 -14.66 -9.38 15.38
N ILE A 208 -14.10 -8.72 14.36
CA ILE A 208 -13.05 -7.70 14.53
C ILE A 208 -13.69 -6.31 14.54
N SER A 209 -13.62 -5.64 15.68
CA SER A 209 -14.15 -4.28 15.86
C SER A 209 -13.11 -3.18 15.59
N ALA A 210 -11.81 -3.49 15.73
CA ALA A 210 -10.68 -2.63 15.37
C ALA A 210 -9.39 -3.45 15.21
N ALA A 211 -8.39 -2.86 14.55
CA ALA A 211 -7.11 -3.50 14.30
C ALA A 211 -5.92 -2.56 14.57
N TYR A 212 -4.84 -3.14 15.10
CA TYR A 212 -3.52 -2.55 15.19
C TYR A 212 -2.59 -3.22 14.19
N ILE A 213 -1.87 -2.44 13.38
CA ILE A 213 -0.91 -2.94 12.39
C ILE A 213 0.50 -2.45 12.70
N TYR A 214 1.47 -3.36 12.72
CA TYR A 214 2.87 -3.04 13.01
C TYR A 214 3.46 -2.06 11.98
N GLY A 215 3.89 -0.89 12.45
CA GLY A 215 4.60 0.11 11.67
C GLY A 215 6.10 -0.14 11.65
N PHE A 216 6.70 -0.06 10.46
CA PHE A 216 8.13 -0.20 10.25
C PHE A 216 8.84 1.14 10.46
N GLU A 217 10.11 1.09 10.89
CA GLU A 217 10.99 2.26 10.88
C GLU A 217 11.12 2.80 9.44
N LEU A 218 10.97 4.11 9.26
CA LEU A 218 10.95 4.74 7.94
C LEU A 218 12.37 4.80 7.35
N ASN A 219 12.56 4.17 6.19
CA ASN A 219 13.77 4.19 5.39
C ASN A 219 13.43 3.88 3.92
N ASP A 220 14.43 3.86 3.04
CA ASP A 220 14.26 3.62 1.60
C ASP A 220 13.51 2.31 1.27
N ASN A 221 13.61 1.28 2.11
CA ASN A 221 12.95 -0.01 1.87
C ASN A 221 11.50 -0.03 2.38
N THR A 222 11.20 0.73 3.44
CA THR A 222 9.90 0.74 4.12
C THR A 222 9.01 1.90 3.69
N GLU A 223 9.55 2.90 2.99
CA GLU A 223 8.82 4.08 2.52
C GLU A 223 7.54 3.70 1.76
N ALA A 224 7.62 2.70 0.88
CA ALA A 224 6.49 2.26 0.07
C ALA A 224 5.34 1.69 0.92
N ILE A 225 5.64 0.77 1.83
CA ILE A 225 4.63 0.14 2.69
C ILE A 225 4.08 1.15 3.69
N MET A 226 4.94 1.95 4.33
CA MET A 226 4.53 2.98 5.28
C MET A 226 3.64 4.03 4.63
N ASN A 227 3.92 4.44 3.38
CA ASN A 227 3.05 5.35 2.63
C ASN A 227 1.62 4.78 2.48
N ARG A 228 1.46 3.47 2.25
CA ARG A 228 0.14 2.83 2.15
C ARG A 228 -0.54 2.70 3.50
N MET A 229 0.20 2.24 4.50
CA MET A 229 -0.31 2.10 5.87
C MET A 229 -0.79 3.43 6.44
N LEU A 230 -0.03 4.51 6.28
CA LEU A 230 -0.40 5.84 6.76
C LEU A 230 -1.70 6.34 6.12
N LYS A 231 -1.88 6.08 4.82
CA LYS A 231 -3.13 6.40 4.10
C LYS A 231 -4.30 5.56 4.57
N ALA A 232 -4.07 4.27 4.85
CA ALA A 232 -5.09 3.34 5.32
C ALA A 232 -5.54 3.67 6.75
N ALA A 233 -4.60 3.99 7.65
CA ALA A 233 -4.87 4.35 9.04
C ALA A 233 -5.28 5.82 9.23
N GLY A 234 -5.14 6.67 8.21
CA GLY A 234 -5.42 8.10 8.31
C GLY A 234 -4.45 8.83 9.26
N ASN A 235 -3.17 8.44 9.25
CA ASN A 235 -2.12 8.93 10.17
C ASN A 235 -2.34 8.63 11.66
N HIS A 236 -3.21 7.69 12.01
CA HIS A 236 -3.30 7.22 13.40
C HIS A 236 -2.13 6.29 13.69
N ILE A 237 -1.16 6.80 14.45
CA ILE A 237 0.02 6.07 14.89
C ILE A 237 0.11 6.20 16.41
N ILE A 238 0.40 5.09 17.07
CA ILE A 238 0.68 5.04 18.51
C ILE A 238 1.90 4.17 18.76
N LYS A 239 2.52 4.32 19.92
CA LYS A 239 3.58 3.44 20.41
C LYS A 239 2.99 2.28 21.19
N GLY A 240 3.68 1.14 21.20
CA GLY A 240 3.25 -0.04 21.94
C GLY A 240 3.08 0.20 23.44
N CYS A 241 3.85 1.12 24.03
CA CYS A 241 3.72 1.52 25.42
C CYS A 241 2.50 2.41 25.73
N GLU A 242 1.81 2.92 24.71
CA GLU A 242 0.58 3.72 24.85
C GLU A 242 -0.69 2.86 24.89
N LEU A 243 -0.56 1.53 24.69
CA LEU A 243 -1.64 0.55 24.75
C LEU A 243 -1.72 -0.18 26.09
#